data_AF-A0A914CLE3-F1
#
_entry.id   AF-A0A914CLE3-F1
#
_cell.length_a   1.000
_cell.length_b   1.000
_cell.length_c   1.000
_cell.angle_alpha   90.00
_cell.angle_beta   90.00
_cell.angle_gamma   90.00
#
_symmetry.space_group_name_H-M   'P 1'
#
loop_
_entity.id
_entity.type
_entity.pdbx_description
1 polymer ?
#
loop_
_entity_poly.entity_id
_entity_poly.type
_entity_poly.pdbx_seq_one_letter_code
_entity_poly.pdbx_strand_id
1 'polypeptide(L)'
;MKENVMEEWIEEVWLQRANHGTSEETALILDSAKCHLTDKAKAAVNATAKMAVIPGGLTKKTSTLDISVNKSFKNKLQTQWEQWMIDTNSYTYTKSGQMRHATYLEVCNWIIKSWKEVTPTCIMNGFRKSLNADADEDEEEENLDNELSDFESLPGNILDALDHFNFISDKEFEGLTDQ
;
A
#
# COMPACT_ATOMS: atom_id res chain seq x y z
N MET A 1 -12.62 -3.24 -5.77
CA MET A 1 -13.66 -2.75 -4.85
C MET A 1 -14.98 -2.57 -5.61
N LYS A 2 -16.13 -2.92 -5.02
CA LYS A 2 -17.48 -2.67 -5.58
C LYS A 2 -18.07 -1.40 -4.97
N GLU A 3 -19.14 -0.86 -5.57
CA GLU A 3 -19.79 0.37 -5.09
C GLU A 3 -20.22 0.28 -3.61
N ASN A 4 -20.86 -0.82 -3.20
CA ASN A 4 -21.30 -1.00 -1.82
C ASN A 4 -20.13 -0.99 -0.81
N VAL A 5 -18.98 -1.53 -1.21
CA VAL A 5 -17.76 -1.52 -0.37
C VAL A 5 -17.15 -0.12 -0.30
N MET A 6 -17.30 0.69 -1.35
CA MET A 6 -16.88 2.09 -1.33
C MET A 6 -17.79 2.93 -0.40
N GLU A 7 -19.10 2.68 -0.43
CA GLU A 7 -20.06 3.32 0.49
C GLU A 7 -19.68 3.00 1.95
N GLU A 8 -19.47 1.72 2.28
CA GLU A 8 -19.02 1.27 3.60
C GLU A 8 -17.68 1.90 4.01
N TRP A 9 -16.70 1.95 3.10
CA TRP A 9 -15.41 2.60 3.38
C TRP A 9 -15.56 4.11 3.67
N ILE A 10 -16.46 4.80 2.97
CA ILE A 10 -16.73 6.22 3.25
C ILE A 10 -17.29 6.37 4.68
N GLU A 11 -18.26 5.54 5.05
CA GLU A 11 -18.94 5.62 6.34
C GLU A 11 -18.04 5.24 7.52
N GLU A 12 -17.28 4.16 7.37
CA GLU A 12 -16.52 3.55 8.47
C GLU A 12 -15.08 4.06 8.55
N VAL A 13 -14.49 4.53 7.45
CA VAL A 13 -13.10 4.98 7.41
C VAL A 13 -13.01 6.48 7.19
N TRP A 14 -13.58 6.99 6.08
CA TRP A 14 -13.43 8.40 5.76
C TRP A 14 -14.09 9.29 6.80
N LEU A 15 -15.37 9.05 7.13
CA LEU A 15 -16.11 9.89 8.07
C LEU A 15 -15.66 9.69 9.53
N GLN A 16 -15.04 8.56 9.86
CA GLN A 16 -14.51 8.28 11.21
C GLN A 16 -13.06 8.75 11.42
N ARG A 17 -12.43 9.33 10.38
CA ARG A 17 -11.03 9.79 10.46
C ARG A 17 -10.84 10.79 11.60
N ALA A 18 -9.66 10.76 12.21
CA ALA A 18 -9.24 11.79 13.14
C ALA A 18 -9.33 13.17 12.46
N ASN A 19 -9.85 14.16 13.18
CA ASN A 19 -10.06 15.53 12.68
C ASN A 19 -11.20 15.67 11.64
N HIS A 20 -12.11 14.70 11.52
CA HIS A 20 -13.35 14.92 10.78
C HIS A 20 -14.13 16.11 11.35
N GLY A 21 -14.54 17.04 10.48
CA GLY A 21 -15.31 18.23 10.87
C GLY A 21 -14.53 19.32 11.60
N THR A 22 -13.21 19.19 11.77
CA THR A 22 -12.39 20.22 12.47
C THR A 22 -11.77 21.25 11.53
N SER A 23 -11.69 20.96 10.23
CA SER A 23 -11.24 21.89 9.19
C SER A 23 -12.41 22.17 8.24
N GLU A 24 -12.59 23.45 7.87
CA GLU A 24 -13.58 23.86 6.88
C GLU A 24 -13.20 23.43 5.45
N GLU A 25 -11.91 23.14 5.21
CA GLU A 25 -11.42 22.72 3.90
C GLU A 25 -10.69 21.39 4.00
N THR A 26 -11.40 20.30 3.73
CA THR A 26 -10.79 18.98 3.51
C THR A 26 -11.00 18.53 2.08
N ALA A 27 -10.04 17.76 1.55
CA ALA A 27 -10.12 17.18 0.22
C ALA A 27 -9.82 15.68 0.28
N LEU A 28 -10.53 14.90 -0.55
CA LEU A 28 -10.28 13.49 -0.78
C LEU A 28 -9.84 13.29 -2.23
N ILE A 29 -8.61 12.80 -2.41
CA ILE A 29 -8.02 12.50 -3.72
C ILE A 29 -8.13 11.00 -3.95
N LEU A 30 -8.78 10.60 -5.05
CA LEU A 30 -9.00 9.20 -5.43
C LEU A 30 -8.51 8.97 -6.85
N ASP A 31 -8.22 7.72 -7.21
CA ASP A 31 -8.02 7.35 -8.61
C ASP A 31 -9.37 7.26 -9.35
N SER A 32 -9.31 6.98 -10.66
CA SER A 32 -10.48 6.86 -11.53
C SER A 32 -11.11 5.45 -11.53
N ALA A 33 -10.96 4.66 -10.46
CA ALA A 33 -11.66 3.39 -10.34
C ALA A 33 -13.18 3.59 -10.41
N LYS A 34 -13.89 2.68 -11.10
CA LYS A 34 -15.33 2.81 -11.39
C LYS A 34 -16.18 3.03 -10.13
N CYS A 35 -15.82 2.39 -9.01
CA CYS A 35 -16.51 2.54 -7.72
C CYS A 35 -16.39 3.95 -7.12
N HIS A 36 -15.34 4.72 -7.44
CA HIS A 36 -15.17 6.10 -6.97
C HIS A 36 -15.99 7.09 -7.80
N LEU A 37 -16.36 6.73 -9.04
CA LEU A 37 -17.00 7.63 -9.99
C LEU A 37 -18.53 7.62 -9.90
N THR A 38 -19.12 6.79 -9.05
CA THR A 38 -20.58 6.70 -8.90
C THR A 38 -21.14 7.99 -8.28
N ASP A 39 -22.38 8.34 -8.64
CA ASP A 39 -23.02 9.56 -8.14
C ASP A 39 -23.20 9.51 -6.63
N LYS A 40 -23.42 8.32 -6.07
CA LYS A 40 -23.49 8.10 -4.62
C LYS A 40 -22.18 8.40 -3.92
N ALA A 41 -21.07 7.84 -4.40
CA ALA A 41 -19.75 8.09 -3.81
C ALA A 41 -19.39 9.58 -3.87
N LYS A 42 -19.63 10.22 -5.01
CA LYS A 42 -19.44 11.66 -5.18
C LYS A 42 -20.31 12.48 -4.23
N ALA A 43 -21.60 12.15 -4.09
CA ALA A 43 -22.51 12.86 -3.21
C ALA A 43 -22.10 12.73 -1.74
N ALA A 44 -21.73 11.52 -1.31
CA ALA A 44 -21.31 11.24 0.07
C ALA A 44 -20.03 12.00 0.45
N VAL A 45 -19.03 12.03 -0.44
CA VAL A 45 -17.78 12.76 -0.19
C VAL A 45 -18.01 14.27 -0.23
N ASN A 46 -18.70 14.78 -1.27
CA ASN A 46 -18.92 16.22 -1.46
C ASN A 46 -19.80 16.87 -0.38
N ALA A 47 -20.53 16.07 0.41
CA ALA A 47 -21.24 16.56 1.58
C ALA A 47 -20.30 17.05 2.71
N THR A 48 -19.04 16.60 2.73
CA THR A 48 -18.09 16.89 3.84
C THR A 48 -16.69 17.32 3.39
N ALA A 49 -16.35 17.16 2.11
CA ALA A 49 -15.01 17.42 1.58
C ALA A 49 -15.04 17.70 0.07
N LYS A 50 -14.03 18.36 -0.48
CA LYS A 50 -13.84 18.47 -1.93
C LYS A 50 -13.32 17.13 -2.48
N MET A 51 -14.00 16.54 -3.45
CA MET A 51 -13.50 15.33 -4.12
C MET A 51 -12.64 15.68 -5.34
N ALA A 52 -11.46 15.09 -5.45
CA ALA A 52 -10.59 15.16 -6.62
C ALA A 52 -10.32 13.77 -7.17
N VAL A 53 -10.38 13.60 -8.49
CA VAL A 53 -10.14 12.32 -9.17
C VAL A 53 -8.92 12.43 -10.07
N ILE A 54 -7.95 11.55 -9.87
CA ILE A 54 -6.77 11.43 -10.71
C ILE A 54 -7.16 10.78 -12.04
N PRO A 55 -6.89 11.42 -13.19
CA PRO A 55 -7.14 10.82 -14.50
C PRO A 55 -6.38 9.50 -14.67
N GLY A 56 -6.99 8.57 -15.40
CA GLY A 56 -6.37 7.27 -15.67
C GLY A 56 -4.99 7.41 -16.32
N GLY A 57 -4.04 6.57 -15.88
CA GLY A 57 -2.66 6.58 -16.37
C GLY A 57 -1.74 7.59 -15.67
N LEU A 58 -2.25 8.45 -14.80
CA LEU A 58 -1.45 9.43 -14.05
C LEU A 58 -1.15 9.01 -12.60
N THR A 59 -1.80 7.96 -12.08
CA THR A 59 -1.67 7.53 -10.69
C THR A 59 -0.21 7.40 -10.25
N LYS A 60 0.65 6.73 -11.03
CA LYS A 60 2.08 6.58 -10.69
C LYS A 60 2.87 7.89 -10.60
N LYS A 61 2.39 8.96 -11.23
CA LYS A 61 3.08 10.26 -11.30
C LYS A 61 2.55 11.29 -10.32
N THR A 62 1.27 11.18 -9.93
CA THR A 62 0.59 12.22 -9.15
C THR A 62 -0.03 11.70 -7.86
N SER A 63 -0.17 10.39 -7.69
CA SER A 63 -0.64 9.80 -6.44
C SER A 63 0.47 9.86 -5.40
N THR A 64 0.28 10.70 -4.39
CA THR A 64 1.14 10.76 -3.20
C THR A 64 1.38 9.38 -2.58
N LEU A 65 0.33 8.53 -2.60
CA LEU A 65 0.44 7.17 -2.09
C LEU A 65 1.45 6.36 -2.90
N ASP A 66 1.38 6.40 -4.23
CA ASP A 66 2.27 5.59 -5.07
C ASP A 66 3.70 6.13 -5.14
N ILE A 67 3.88 7.46 -5.06
CA ILE A 67 5.20 8.10 -5.13
C ILE A 67 6.05 7.77 -3.89
N SER A 68 5.45 7.70 -2.71
CA SER A 68 6.23 7.59 -1.47
C SER A 68 5.69 6.58 -0.47
N VAL A 69 4.42 6.69 -0.09
CA VAL A 69 3.85 5.92 1.03
C VAL A 69 3.86 4.42 0.73
N ASN A 70 3.42 4.02 -0.47
CA ASN A 70 3.37 2.63 -0.90
C ASN A 70 4.77 2.04 -1.05
N LYS A 71 5.76 2.80 -1.54
CA LYS A 71 7.16 2.35 -1.61
C LYS A 71 7.68 2.05 -0.21
N SER A 72 7.56 3.00 0.72
CA SER A 72 8.04 2.82 2.10
C SER A 72 7.33 1.68 2.81
N PHE A 73 6.00 1.59 2.70
CA PHE A 73 5.22 0.52 3.30
C PHE A 73 5.60 -0.86 2.75
N LYS A 74 5.75 -1.00 1.43
CA LYS A 74 6.13 -2.28 0.79
C LYS A 74 7.53 -2.72 1.22
N ASN A 75 8.50 -1.80 1.29
CA ASN A 75 9.84 -2.13 1.77
C ASN A 75 9.81 -2.65 3.21
N LYS A 76 9.04 -1.99 4.10
CA LYS A 76 8.88 -2.43 5.49
C LYS A 76 8.14 -3.76 5.60
N LEU A 77 7.15 -4.00 4.75
CA LEU A 77 6.43 -5.27 4.70
C LEU A 77 7.35 -6.40 4.25
N GLN A 78 8.19 -6.13 3.25
CA GLN A 78 9.21 -7.04 2.79
C GLN A 78 10.20 -7.38 3.91
N THR A 79 10.70 -6.40 4.66
CA THR A 79 11.58 -6.66 5.82
C THR A 79 10.93 -7.57 6.86
N GLN A 80 9.63 -7.39 7.16
CA GLN A 80 8.92 -8.29 8.10
C GLN A 80 8.85 -9.72 7.57
N TRP A 81 8.61 -9.89 6.27
CA TRP A 81 8.59 -11.20 5.61
C TRP A 81 9.98 -11.84 5.59
N GLU A 82 11.03 -11.09 5.24
CA GLU A 82 12.43 -11.56 5.24
C GLU A 82 12.87 -12.03 6.63
N GLN A 83 12.51 -11.28 7.67
CA GLN A 83 12.78 -11.68 9.06
C GLN A 83 12.09 -13.01 9.42
N TRP A 84 10.83 -13.18 9.00
CA TRP A 84 10.11 -14.43 9.20
C TRP A 84 10.72 -15.60 8.43
N MET A 85 11.20 -15.36 7.20
CA MET A 85 11.87 -16.37 6.37
C MET A 85 13.20 -16.85 6.96
N ILE A 86 13.96 -15.95 7.61
CA ILE A 86 15.26 -16.27 8.21
C ILE A 86 15.09 -16.93 9.58
N ASP A 87 14.03 -16.60 10.31
CA ASP A 87 13.74 -17.25 11.59
C ASP A 87 13.22 -18.67 11.38
N THR A 88 14.13 -19.64 11.43
CA THR A 88 13.83 -21.08 11.28
C THR A 88 12.83 -21.65 12.30
N ASN A 89 12.51 -20.91 13.38
CA ASN A 89 11.48 -21.30 14.34
C ASN A 89 10.08 -20.75 14.00
N SER A 90 9.99 -19.82 13.05
CA SER A 90 8.76 -19.10 12.70
C SER A 90 7.88 -19.84 11.68
N TYR A 91 8.37 -20.89 11.02
CA TYR A 91 7.61 -21.65 10.04
C TYR A 91 7.79 -23.17 10.17
N THR A 92 6.83 -23.92 9.64
CA THR A 92 6.87 -25.39 9.66
C THR A 92 6.86 -25.95 8.25
N TYR A 93 7.23 -27.22 8.13
CA TYR A 93 7.26 -27.94 6.86
C TYR A 93 6.06 -28.87 6.71
N THR A 94 5.63 -29.07 5.47
CA THR A 94 4.67 -30.11 5.08
C THR A 94 5.33 -31.48 5.12
N LYS A 95 4.53 -32.56 5.04
CA LYS A 95 5.05 -33.94 5.00
C LYS A 95 5.96 -34.20 3.79
N SER A 96 5.80 -33.45 2.70
CA SER A 96 6.65 -33.49 1.50
C SER A 96 7.93 -32.66 1.63
N GLY A 97 8.16 -32.00 2.76
CA GLY A 97 9.35 -31.17 2.99
C GLY A 97 9.27 -29.74 2.43
N GLN A 98 8.10 -29.30 1.96
CA GLN A 98 7.89 -27.92 1.52
C GLN A 98 7.58 -27.01 2.71
N MET A 99 8.17 -25.81 2.72
CA MET A 99 7.86 -24.78 3.70
C MET A 99 6.38 -24.40 3.63
N ARG A 100 5.70 -24.25 4.76
CA ARG A 100 4.34 -23.74 4.79
C ARG A 100 4.32 -22.23 4.56
N HIS A 101 3.26 -21.76 3.94
CA HIS A 101 2.98 -20.33 3.83
C HIS A 101 2.71 -19.71 5.20
N ALA A 102 3.00 -18.42 5.30
CA ALA A 102 2.59 -17.61 6.44
C ALA A 102 1.08 -17.65 6.60
N THR A 103 0.64 -17.71 7.85
CA THR A 103 -0.77 -17.66 8.23
C THR A 103 -1.32 -16.25 8.01
N TYR A 104 -2.64 -16.15 7.88
CA TYR A 104 -3.32 -14.86 7.76
C TYR A 104 -3.00 -13.91 8.93
N LEU A 105 -2.90 -14.45 10.15
CA LEU A 105 -2.57 -13.67 11.34
C LEU A 105 -1.14 -13.12 11.28
N GLU A 106 -0.17 -13.89 10.80
CA GLU A 106 1.21 -13.42 10.60
C GLU A 106 1.25 -12.27 9.61
N VAL A 107 0.59 -12.43 8.45
CA VAL A 107 0.52 -11.37 7.43
C VAL A 107 -0.15 -10.11 7.98
N CYS A 108 -1.26 -10.23 8.71
CA CYS A 108 -1.92 -9.08 9.35
C CYS A 108 -0.99 -8.38 10.34
N ASN A 109 -0.24 -9.13 11.14
CA ASN A 109 0.72 -8.57 12.07
C ASN A 109 1.85 -7.83 11.36
N TRP A 110 2.33 -8.34 10.23
CA TRP A 110 3.31 -7.64 9.41
C TRP A 110 2.76 -6.34 8.86
N ILE A 111 1.55 -6.35 8.28
CA ILE A 111 0.87 -5.14 7.79
C ILE A 111 0.78 -4.08 8.89
N ILE A 112 0.35 -4.45 10.10
CA ILE A 112 0.24 -3.53 11.24
C ILE A 112 1.61 -2.97 11.65
N LYS A 113 2.64 -3.80 11.72
CA LYS A 113 4.01 -3.37 12.08
C LYS A 113 4.59 -2.44 11.02
N SER A 114 4.56 -2.85 9.76
CA SER A 114 5.09 -2.08 8.64
C SER A 114 4.39 -0.74 8.47
N TRP A 115 3.06 -0.67 8.68
CA TRP A 115 2.33 0.59 8.63
C TRP A 115 2.75 1.56 9.75
N LYS A 116 2.98 1.06 10.98
CA LYS A 116 3.45 1.88 12.10
C LYS A 116 4.84 2.47 11.87
N GLU A 117 5.65 1.82 11.05
CA GLU A 117 6.99 2.28 10.70
C GLU A 117 6.98 3.33 9.59
N VAL A 118 5.88 3.50 8.83
CA VAL A 118 5.75 4.59 7.85
C VAL A 118 5.75 5.94 8.57
N THR A 119 6.74 6.78 8.25
CA THR A 119 6.95 8.04 8.99
C THR A 119 6.06 9.16 8.45
N PRO A 120 5.63 10.11 9.31
CA PRO A 120 4.94 11.31 8.84
C PRO A 120 5.76 12.10 7.80
N THR A 121 7.09 12.12 7.93
CA THR A 121 7.99 12.75 6.97
C THR A 121 7.89 12.13 5.58
N CYS A 122 7.81 10.80 5.47
CA CYS A 122 7.58 10.11 4.19
C CYS A 122 6.26 10.56 3.55
N ILE A 123 5.18 10.63 4.32
CA ILE A 123 3.87 11.10 3.84
C ILE A 123 3.96 12.55 3.34
N MET A 124 4.56 13.44 4.13
CA MET A 124 4.72 14.86 3.77
C MET A 124 5.58 15.04 2.50
N ASN A 125 6.66 14.27 2.36
CA ASN A 125 7.52 14.31 1.18
C ASN A 125 6.79 13.80 -0.07
N GLY A 126 5.97 12.76 0.06
CA GLY A 126 5.10 12.31 -1.02
C GLY A 126 4.16 13.42 -1.51
N PHE A 127 3.55 14.18 -0.60
CA PHE A 127 2.70 15.32 -0.97
C PHE A 127 3.49 16.42 -1.69
N ARG A 128 4.65 16.80 -1.16
CA ARG A 128 5.53 17.81 -1.81
C ARG A 128 5.91 17.40 -3.23
N LYS A 129 6.34 16.14 -3.43
CA LYS A 129 6.67 15.61 -4.76
C LYS A 129 5.47 15.59 -5.70
N SER A 130 4.28 15.16 -5.22
CA SER A 130 3.08 15.13 -6.06
C SER A 130 2.59 16.50 -6.51
N LEU A 131 2.87 17.57 -5.74
CA LEU A 131 2.45 18.94 -6.03
C LEU A 131 3.49 19.70 -6.86
N ASN A 132 4.76 19.32 -6.78
CA ASN A 132 5.87 19.93 -7.51
C ASN A 132 6.24 19.03 -8.70
N ALA A 133 5.38 18.98 -9.72
CA ALA A 133 5.60 18.17 -10.93
C ALA A 133 6.81 18.60 -11.80
N ASP A 134 7.44 19.73 -11.46
CA ASP A 134 8.60 20.33 -12.13
C ASP A 134 9.90 20.32 -11.29
N ALA A 135 9.90 19.69 -10.10
CA ALA A 135 11.14 19.55 -9.33
C ALA A 135 11.96 18.39 -9.91
N ASP A 136 13.09 18.73 -10.51
CA ASP A 136 14.00 17.86 -11.25
C ASP A 136 14.20 16.46 -10.61
N GLU A 137 14.34 15.46 -11.48
CA GLU A 137 14.62 14.05 -11.15
C GLU A 137 16.00 13.84 -10.45
N ASP A 138 16.72 14.91 -10.13
CA ASP A 138 18.15 14.91 -9.77
C ASP A 138 18.47 15.22 -8.29
N GLU A 139 17.48 15.39 -7.40
CA GLU A 139 17.78 15.30 -5.97
C GLU A 139 17.89 13.83 -5.58
N GLU A 140 19.14 13.32 -5.63
CA GLU A 140 19.56 12.06 -5.04
C GLU A 140 18.79 11.84 -3.74
N GLU A 141 18.01 10.75 -3.69
CA GLU A 141 17.40 10.31 -2.46
C GLU A 141 18.49 10.30 -1.38
N GLU A 142 18.43 11.18 -0.39
CA GLU A 142 18.93 10.83 0.95
C GLU A 142 18.06 9.66 1.39
N ASN A 143 18.42 8.47 0.90
CA ASN A 143 17.89 7.20 1.29
C ASN A 143 18.28 7.01 2.75
N LEU A 144 17.44 7.54 3.64
CA LEU A 144 17.42 7.12 5.04
C LEU A 144 17.05 5.63 5.18
N ASP A 145 16.68 4.96 4.07
CA ASP A 145 16.38 3.53 3.97
C ASP A 145 17.47 2.74 3.19
N ASN A 146 18.66 3.30 2.88
CA ASN A 146 19.74 2.60 2.15
C ASN A 146 20.53 1.57 2.99
N GLU A 147 19.84 0.68 3.70
CA GLU A 147 20.44 -0.55 4.25
C GLU A 147 19.99 -1.81 3.50
N LEU A 148 19.79 -1.74 2.18
CA LEU A 148 19.44 -2.92 1.37
C LEU A 148 20.27 -3.04 0.08
N SER A 149 21.58 -2.73 0.16
CA SER A 149 22.49 -2.86 -0.98
C SER A 149 22.92 -4.31 -1.31
N ASP A 150 22.08 -5.32 -1.09
CA ASP A 150 22.49 -6.72 -1.31
C ASP A 150 21.42 -7.58 -2.02
N PHE A 151 20.53 -6.96 -2.79
CA PHE A 151 19.51 -7.69 -3.57
C PHE A 151 20.12 -8.60 -4.64
N GLU A 152 21.28 -8.23 -5.21
CA GLU A 152 22.00 -9.06 -6.18
C GLU A 152 22.72 -10.26 -5.54
N SER A 153 22.80 -10.32 -4.20
CA SER A 153 23.42 -11.44 -3.47
C SER A 153 22.43 -12.54 -3.07
N LEU A 154 21.12 -12.31 -3.28
CA LEU A 154 20.10 -13.29 -2.92
C LEU A 154 20.15 -14.52 -3.83
N PRO A 155 20.10 -15.73 -3.27
CA PRO A 155 20.07 -16.95 -4.07
C PRO A 155 18.80 -16.98 -4.95
N GLY A 156 18.94 -17.44 -6.19
CA GLY A 156 17.92 -17.28 -7.25
C GLY A 156 16.54 -17.84 -6.93
N ASN A 157 16.44 -18.80 -6.01
CA ASN A 157 15.16 -19.32 -5.52
C ASN A 157 14.37 -18.30 -4.67
N ILE A 158 15.03 -17.33 -4.04
CA ILE A 158 14.40 -16.22 -3.33
C ILE A 158 13.95 -15.15 -4.34
N LEU A 159 14.75 -14.91 -5.38
CA LEU A 159 14.37 -14.00 -6.46
C LEU A 159 13.12 -14.50 -7.22
N ASP A 160 13.06 -15.81 -7.50
CA ASP A 160 11.88 -16.47 -8.09
C ASP A 160 10.65 -16.41 -7.17
N ALA A 161 10.86 -16.47 -5.86
CA ALA A 161 9.79 -16.31 -4.87
C ALA A 161 9.28 -14.87 -4.80
N LEU A 162 10.14 -13.87 -5.02
CA LEU A 162 9.78 -12.46 -5.12
C LEU A 162 9.05 -12.13 -6.42
N ASP A 163 9.41 -12.78 -7.54
CA ASP A 163 8.65 -12.70 -8.79
C ASP A 163 7.26 -13.35 -8.68
N HIS A 164 7.11 -14.38 -7.85
CA HIS A 164 5.79 -14.91 -7.45
C HIS A 164 5.08 -14.04 -6.39
N PHE A 165 5.84 -13.21 -5.67
CA PHE A 165 5.32 -12.20 -4.75
C PHE A 165 4.96 -10.89 -5.46
N ASN A 166 5.23 -10.82 -6.77
CA ASN A 166 4.79 -9.74 -7.63
C ASN A 166 3.26 -9.77 -7.64
N PHE A 167 2.72 -8.99 -6.70
CA PHE A 167 1.33 -8.73 -6.39
C PHE A 167 0.42 -9.28 -7.48
N ILE A 168 -0.20 -10.43 -7.17
CA ILE A 168 -1.28 -11.09 -7.91
C ILE A 168 -1.78 -10.15 -9.00
N SER A 169 -1.36 -10.37 -10.24
CA SER A 169 -2.00 -9.63 -11.33
C SER A 169 -3.50 -9.86 -11.14
N ASP A 170 -4.35 -8.83 -11.29
CA ASP A 170 -5.81 -8.92 -11.05
C ASP A 170 -6.50 -10.11 -11.78
N LYS A 171 -5.78 -10.79 -12.69
CA LYS A 171 -6.18 -11.97 -13.44
C LYS A 171 -5.94 -13.31 -12.73
N GLU A 172 -5.21 -13.37 -11.63
CA GLU A 172 -4.83 -14.63 -10.94
C GLU A 172 -5.40 -14.76 -9.51
N PHE A 173 -6.19 -13.80 -9.04
CA PHE A 173 -6.88 -13.92 -7.75
C PHE A 173 -8.10 -14.84 -7.87
N GLU A 174 -7.87 -16.16 -7.80
CA GLU A 174 -8.93 -17.11 -7.48
C GLU A 174 -9.21 -17.02 -5.97
N GLY A 175 -10.41 -16.55 -5.62
CA GLY A 175 -10.78 -16.16 -4.26
C GLY A 175 -10.42 -17.18 -3.16
N LEU A 176 -10.22 -16.65 -1.96
CA LEU A 176 -9.89 -17.43 -0.76
C LEU A 176 -10.95 -18.50 -0.52
N THR A 177 -10.56 -19.77 -0.52
CA THR A 177 -11.41 -20.87 -0.09
C THR A 177 -11.42 -20.93 1.43
N ASP A 178 -12.62 -20.84 2.01
CA ASP A 178 -12.84 -21.03 3.44
C ASP A 178 -12.41 -22.44 3.88
N GLN A 179 -11.55 -22.52 4.89
CA GLN A 179 -11.39 -23.70 5.75
C GLN A 179 -11.84 -23.36 7.16
#